data_AF-A0ABD5RSA2-F1
#
_entry.id   AF-A0ABD5RSA2-F1
#
_cell.length_a   1.000
_cell.length_b   1.000
_cell.length_c   1.000
_cell.angle_alpha   90.00
_cell.angle_beta   90.00
_cell.angle_gamma   90.00
#
_symmetry.space_group_name_H-M   'P 1'
#
loop_
_entity.id
_entity.type
_entity.pdbx_description
1 polymer ?
#
loop_
_entity_poly.entity_id
_entity_poly.type
_entity_poly.pdbx_seq_one_letter_code
_entity_poly.pdbx_strand_id
1 'polypeptide(L)'
;MDIDQTAEELASDLGVDKQEVSDDLRKLVEYDVPMDEAVQSLRRKYGGGGGGGGSAPSTKEIGAVSTDDASVTVTGRVLTVGKRTIRYQGDDFTIFEGELADDTGRISYTAWNDFGLAVGDTIRAGNAGVREWEGNPELNLGDSTDVETLDEELDVPYEVGGDRSLADLSPGDRGRTLEVTVVEVEERTIDGRDGETDILSGVFADESARLPFTDWNPREEIVEGASLRVEDVYVREFRGVPSVNLSEFTVVGELDREVEERATARRLDVGEAVRGGGAFDVELVGSLLDVRDGSGLVQRCPECNRVIQNGQCRSHGEVEGVDDLRTKAILDDGTGTVTVVLDRELTERVYDGTLEDALDHARDAMDKEVVAETVADRIVGQEYRVRGSLSVDDYGANLDAEEFDRVQEAAEDRADALLAEVDG
;
A
#
# COMPACT_ATOMS: atom_id res chain seq x y z
N MET A 1 41.26 4.79 23.57
CA MET A 1 40.93 3.90 24.71
C MET A 1 42.14 3.06 25.02
N ASP A 2 42.40 2.79 26.29
CA ASP A 2 43.48 1.90 26.70
C ASP A 2 43.01 0.44 26.52
N ILE A 3 43.75 -0.34 25.73
CA ILE A 3 43.41 -1.74 25.38
C ILE A 3 43.21 -2.58 26.65
N ASP A 4 43.98 -2.30 27.69
CA ASP A 4 43.91 -3.02 28.96
C ASP A 4 42.65 -2.68 29.77
N GLN A 5 42.12 -1.46 29.63
CA GLN A 5 40.86 -1.06 30.25
C GLN A 5 39.67 -1.72 29.53
N THR A 6 39.66 -1.68 28.20
CA THR A 6 38.62 -2.32 27.38
C THR A 6 38.60 -3.84 27.58
N ALA A 7 39.76 -4.48 27.69
CA ALA A 7 39.85 -5.91 28.00
C ALA A 7 39.36 -6.26 29.41
N GLU A 8 39.57 -5.39 30.40
CA GLU A 8 39.07 -5.59 31.76
C GLU A 8 37.55 -5.48 31.86
N GLU A 9 36.96 -4.46 31.23
CA GLU A 9 35.52 -4.29 31.13
C GLU A 9 34.89 -5.48 30.42
N LEU A 10 35.46 -5.90 29.28
CA LEU A 10 34.96 -7.02 28.50
C LEU A 10 35.09 -8.37 29.21
N ALA A 11 36.21 -8.62 29.89
CA ALA A 11 36.41 -9.84 30.66
C ALA A 11 35.47 -9.91 31.87
N SER A 12 35.24 -8.77 32.54
CA SER A 12 34.28 -8.66 33.64
C SER A 12 32.85 -8.88 33.18
N ASP A 13 32.45 -8.32 32.04
CA ASP A 13 31.12 -8.48 31.45
C ASP A 13 30.82 -9.93 31.06
N LEU A 14 31.82 -10.64 30.53
CA LEU A 14 31.66 -11.99 29.97
C LEU A 14 32.02 -13.11 30.96
N GLY A 15 32.56 -12.77 32.13
CA GLY A 15 32.97 -13.74 33.16
C GLY A 15 34.16 -14.62 32.75
N VAL A 16 35.04 -14.11 31.89
CA VAL A 16 36.21 -14.83 31.33
C VAL A 16 37.53 -14.24 31.83
N ASP A 17 38.64 -14.93 31.57
CA ASP A 17 39.96 -14.49 32.02
C ASP A 17 40.42 -13.21 31.29
N LYS A 18 40.80 -12.19 32.06
CA LYS A 18 41.25 -10.89 31.54
C LYS A 18 42.52 -11.01 30.67
N GLN A 19 43.44 -11.91 31.02
CA GLN A 19 44.69 -12.08 30.30
C GLN A 19 44.41 -12.63 28.90
N GLU A 20 43.52 -13.62 28.79
CA GLU A 20 43.11 -14.21 27.51
C GLU A 20 42.39 -13.20 26.59
N VAL A 21 41.45 -12.42 27.15
CA VAL A 21 40.75 -11.36 26.40
C VAL A 21 41.71 -10.25 25.94
N SER A 22 42.64 -9.85 26.80
CA SER A 22 43.65 -8.82 26.50
C SER A 22 44.60 -9.26 25.38
N ASP A 23 45.07 -10.51 25.41
CA ASP A 23 45.99 -11.03 24.38
C ASP A 23 45.33 -11.18 23.01
N ASP A 24 44.05 -11.56 22.97
CA ASP A 24 43.32 -11.63 21.70
C ASP A 24 42.88 -10.26 21.18
N LEU A 25 42.52 -9.33 22.06
CA LEU A 25 42.23 -7.95 21.69
C LEU A 25 43.48 -7.27 21.09
N ARG A 26 44.67 -7.51 21.67
CA ARG A 26 45.93 -7.02 21.11
C ARG A 26 46.22 -7.59 19.72
N LYS A 27 45.99 -8.89 19.49
CA LYS A 27 46.18 -9.49 18.17
C LYS A 27 45.26 -8.85 17.12
N LEU A 28 43.99 -8.65 17.45
CA LEU A 28 43.03 -8.05 16.50
C LEU A 28 43.43 -6.62 16.13
N VAL A 29 43.89 -5.83 17.10
CA VAL A 29 44.43 -4.49 16.84
C VAL A 29 45.74 -4.52 16.05
N GLU A 30 46.59 -5.54 16.27
CA GLU A 30 47.81 -5.76 15.47
C GLU A 30 47.50 -6.11 14.00
N TYR A 31 46.32 -6.68 13.73
CA TYR A 31 45.79 -6.91 12.39
C TYR A 31 44.95 -5.75 11.86
N ASP A 32 45.09 -4.54 12.44
CA ASP A 32 44.38 -3.32 12.04
C ASP A 32 42.84 -3.40 12.13
N VAL A 33 42.29 -4.33 12.93
CA VAL A 33 40.85 -4.40 13.20
C VAL A 33 40.44 -3.22 14.09
N PRO A 34 39.42 -2.43 13.71
CA PRO A 34 38.89 -1.35 14.54
C PRO A 34 38.48 -1.85 15.94
N MET A 35 38.70 -1.02 16.97
CA MET A 35 38.47 -1.42 18.38
C MET A 35 37.05 -1.93 18.64
N ASP A 36 36.04 -1.32 18.04
CA ASP A 36 34.63 -1.72 18.22
C ASP A 36 34.36 -3.10 17.60
N GLU A 37 34.92 -3.37 16.42
CA GLU A 37 34.79 -4.66 15.72
C GLU A 37 35.56 -5.77 16.45
N ALA A 38 36.73 -5.44 17.00
CA ALA A 38 37.52 -6.35 17.82
C ALA A 38 36.77 -6.73 19.11
N VAL A 39 36.11 -5.77 19.78
CA VAL A 39 35.27 -6.02 20.96
C VAL A 39 34.08 -6.92 20.60
N GLN A 40 33.38 -6.67 19.48
CA GLN A 40 32.26 -7.52 19.05
C GLN A 40 32.69 -8.95 18.70
N SER A 41 33.84 -9.10 18.04
CA SER A 41 34.43 -10.41 17.72
C SER A 41 34.74 -11.21 18.99
N LEU A 42 35.28 -10.56 20.02
CA LEU A 42 35.55 -11.19 21.31
C LEU A 42 34.28 -11.45 22.12
N ARG A 43 33.25 -10.59 22.06
CA ARG A 43 31.92 -10.87 22.63
C ARG A 43 31.31 -12.14 22.04
N ARG A 44 31.44 -12.37 20.73
CA ARG A 44 31.01 -13.63 20.09
C ARG A 44 31.85 -14.82 20.54
N LYS A 45 33.18 -14.67 20.60
CA LYS A 45 34.11 -15.75 20.97
C LYS A 45 33.94 -16.21 22.42
N TYR A 46 33.77 -15.27 23.35
CA TYR A 46 33.79 -15.53 24.79
C TYR A 46 32.40 -15.46 25.45
N GLY A 47 31.41 -14.84 24.82
CA GLY A 47 30.04 -14.71 25.35
C GLY A 47 29.21 -15.99 25.34
N GLY A 48 29.76 -17.12 24.86
CA GLY A 48 29.09 -18.42 24.84
C GLY A 48 29.09 -19.18 26.17
N GLY A 49 29.58 -18.60 27.28
CA GLY A 49 29.93 -19.36 28.48
C GLY A 49 29.59 -18.72 29.83
N GLY A 50 28.34 -18.34 30.10
CA GLY A 50 27.94 -18.10 31.49
C GLY A 50 26.69 -17.25 31.75
N GLY A 51 25.51 -17.86 31.74
CA GLY A 51 24.46 -17.56 32.72
C GLY A 51 23.63 -16.27 32.58
N GLY A 52 22.84 -16.16 31.51
CA GLY A 52 21.67 -15.27 31.43
C GLY A 52 20.82 -15.67 30.23
N GLY A 53 19.60 -16.16 30.46
CA GLY A 53 18.77 -16.80 29.42
C GLY A 53 18.40 -15.86 28.26
N GLY A 54 19.18 -15.91 27.18
CA GLY A 54 18.72 -15.62 25.82
C GLY A 54 18.90 -16.90 25.03
N SER A 55 17.80 -17.57 24.67
CA SER A 55 17.83 -18.70 23.74
C SER A 55 18.56 -18.26 22.46
N ALA A 56 19.45 -19.09 21.92
CA ALA A 56 19.89 -18.89 20.54
C ALA A 56 18.64 -18.70 19.66
N PRO A 57 18.65 -17.75 18.69
CA PRO A 57 17.48 -17.45 17.89
C PRO A 57 16.93 -18.74 17.30
N SER A 58 15.67 -19.03 17.57
CA SER A 58 15.05 -20.28 17.11
C SER A 58 15.02 -20.26 15.58
N THR A 59 15.46 -21.35 14.96
CA THR A 59 15.19 -21.57 13.54
C THR A 59 13.70 -21.80 13.35
N LYS A 60 13.09 -21.08 12.41
CA LYS A 60 11.66 -21.19 12.08
C LYS A 60 11.46 -21.23 10.57
N GLU A 61 10.38 -21.87 10.16
CA GLU A 61 9.78 -21.70 8.83
C GLU A 61 9.17 -20.30 8.76
N ILE A 62 9.17 -19.70 7.57
CA ILE A 62 8.73 -18.31 7.35
C ILE A 62 7.26 -18.13 7.76
N GLY A 63 6.38 -19.07 7.42
CA GLY A 63 4.96 -19.03 7.79
C GLY A 63 4.69 -19.18 9.29
N ALA A 64 5.69 -19.53 10.11
CA ALA A 64 5.59 -19.69 11.56
C ALA A 64 6.18 -18.50 12.36
N VAL A 65 6.72 -17.49 11.68
CA VAL A 65 7.21 -16.26 12.32
C VAL A 65 6.01 -15.42 12.77
N SER A 66 6.04 -14.89 14.00
CA SER A 66 4.98 -14.05 14.55
C SER A 66 5.53 -12.78 15.19
N THR A 67 4.65 -11.81 15.46
CA THR A 67 5.02 -10.53 16.11
C THR A 67 5.51 -10.68 17.55
N ASP A 68 5.27 -11.84 18.17
CA ASP A 68 5.79 -12.18 19.50
C ASP A 68 7.26 -12.62 19.48
N ASP A 69 7.82 -12.90 18.30
CA ASP A 69 9.22 -13.26 18.16
C ASP A 69 10.12 -12.03 18.32
N ALA A 70 11.25 -12.20 19.02
CA ALA A 70 12.26 -11.14 19.14
C ALA A 70 13.28 -11.21 17.99
N SER A 71 13.82 -12.41 17.75
CA SER A 71 14.67 -12.70 16.60
C SER A 71 14.56 -14.17 16.20
N VAL A 72 14.74 -14.44 14.92
CA VAL A 72 14.60 -15.77 14.31
C VAL A 72 15.77 -16.08 13.39
N THR A 73 15.94 -17.36 13.07
CA THR A 73 16.73 -17.77 11.91
C THR A 73 15.79 -18.38 10.88
N VAL A 74 15.81 -17.86 9.66
CA VAL A 74 14.98 -18.37 8.55
C VAL A 74 15.85 -18.71 7.35
N THR A 75 15.39 -19.65 6.53
CA THR A 75 15.93 -19.91 5.21
C THR A 75 14.82 -19.67 4.20
N GLY A 76 15.08 -18.88 3.17
CA GLY A 76 14.07 -18.53 2.18
C GLY A 76 14.67 -18.02 0.89
N ARG A 77 13.86 -18.04 -0.16
CA ARG A 77 14.14 -17.44 -1.46
C ARG A 77 13.78 -15.96 -1.46
N VAL A 78 14.68 -15.13 -1.95
CA VAL A 78 14.47 -13.69 -2.15
C VAL A 78 13.53 -13.49 -3.34
N LEU A 79 12.33 -12.99 -3.08
CA LEU A 79 11.33 -12.73 -4.11
C LEU A 79 11.54 -11.36 -4.76
N THR A 80 11.77 -10.32 -3.95
CA THR A 80 11.99 -8.95 -4.42
C THR A 80 13.11 -8.28 -3.66
N VAL A 81 13.74 -7.29 -4.29
CA VAL A 81 14.71 -6.38 -3.67
C VAL A 81 14.42 -4.98 -4.20
N GLY A 82 14.01 -4.08 -3.33
CA GLY A 82 13.85 -2.66 -3.62
C GLY A 82 14.70 -1.80 -2.70
N LYS A 83 14.83 -0.52 -3.07
CA LYS A 83 15.63 0.46 -2.33
C LYS A 83 14.81 1.69 -1.98
N ARG A 84 15.07 2.23 -0.79
CA ARG A 84 14.51 3.53 -0.41
C ARG A 84 15.41 4.28 0.56
N THR A 85 15.27 5.59 0.53
CA THR A 85 15.86 6.47 1.51
C THR A 85 14.87 6.64 2.67
N ILE A 86 15.35 6.46 3.89
CA ILE A 86 14.63 6.79 5.10
C ILE A 86 15.42 7.82 5.89
N ARG A 87 14.69 8.72 6.55
CA ARG A 87 15.30 9.71 7.42
C ARG A 87 15.16 9.29 8.87
N TYR A 88 16.28 9.12 9.54
CA TYR A 88 16.33 8.70 10.93
C TYR A 88 17.28 9.61 11.72
N GLN A 89 16.79 10.18 12.82
CA GLN A 89 17.54 11.14 13.66
C GLN A 89 18.15 12.35 12.93
N GLY A 90 17.65 12.67 11.72
CA GLY A 90 18.10 13.81 10.93
C GLY A 90 19.02 13.44 9.76
N ASP A 91 19.57 12.22 9.78
CA ASP A 91 20.41 11.65 8.74
C ASP A 91 19.59 10.78 7.79
N ASP A 92 20.01 10.73 6.52
CA ASP A 92 19.41 9.91 5.48
C ASP A 92 20.15 8.57 5.38
N PHE A 93 19.39 7.48 5.41
CA PHE A 93 19.88 6.11 5.30
C PHE A 93 19.24 5.46 4.10
N THR A 94 20.06 4.87 3.23
CA THR A 94 19.57 3.94 2.21
C THR A 94 19.36 2.58 2.84
N ILE A 95 18.13 2.07 2.75
CA ILE A 95 17.78 0.72 3.19
C ILE A 95 17.32 -0.11 1.99
N PHE A 96 17.35 -1.42 2.17
CA PHE A 96 16.83 -2.39 1.21
C PHE A 96 15.60 -3.06 1.81
N GLU A 97 14.63 -3.38 0.97
CA GLU A 97 13.39 -4.00 1.41
C GLU A 97 12.85 -4.95 0.35
N GLY A 98 12.03 -5.91 0.75
CA GLY A 98 11.50 -6.90 -0.16
C GLY A 98 10.79 -8.02 0.57
N GLU A 99 10.63 -9.14 -0.11
CA GLU A 99 10.00 -10.34 0.45
C GLU A 99 10.93 -11.56 0.37
N LEU A 100 10.92 -12.36 1.44
CA LEU A 100 11.46 -13.71 1.46
C LEU A 100 10.32 -14.71 1.48
N ALA A 101 10.54 -15.90 0.91
CA ALA A 101 9.56 -16.98 0.97
C ALA A 101 10.18 -18.37 1.10
N ASP A 102 9.41 -19.27 1.69
CA ASP A 102 9.64 -20.71 1.64
C ASP A 102 8.35 -21.42 1.21
N ASP A 103 8.23 -22.73 1.39
CA ASP A 103 7.03 -23.49 1.07
C ASP A 103 5.86 -23.23 2.05
N THR A 104 6.13 -22.61 3.19
CA THR A 104 5.17 -22.36 4.26
C THR A 104 4.56 -20.96 4.23
N GLY A 105 5.27 -19.97 3.67
CA GLY A 105 4.79 -18.60 3.63
C GLY A 105 5.73 -17.59 2.97
N ARG A 106 5.28 -16.32 2.98
CA ARG A 106 6.07 -15.14 2.63
C ARG A 106 6.20 -14.23 3.84
N ILE A 107 7.30 -13.50 3.94
CA ILE A 107 7.51 -12.46 4.95
C ILE A 107 8.27 -11.29 4.35
N SER A 108 7.83 -10.07 4.67
CA SER A 108 8.57 -8.88 4.27
C SER A 108 9.84 -8.73 5.11
N TYR A 109 10.82 -8.02 4.55
CA TYR A 109 12.02 -7.65 5.29
C TYR A 109 12.41 -6.19 5.04
N THR A 110 13.12 -5.65 6.02
CA THR A 110 13.91 -4.42 5.91
C THR A 110 15.34 -4.73 6.30
N ALA A 111 16.28 -4.41 5.42
CA ALA A 111 17.70 -4.52 5.66
C ALA A 111 18.33 -3.13 5.79
N TRP A 112 18.95 -2.88 6.94
CA TRP A 112 19.61 -1.62 7.28
C TRP A 112 21.03 -1.50 6.70
N ASN A 113 21.58 -2.62 6.26
CA ASN A 113 22.87 -2.72 5.59
C ASN A 113 22.69 -3.38 4.21
N ASP A 114 23.63 -3.13 3.30
CA ASP A 114 23.70 -3.88 2.05
C ASP A 114 24.29 -5.27 2.31
N PHE A 115 23.43 -6.29 2.28
CA PHE A 115 23.82 -7.70 2.38
C PHE A 115 24.10 -8.34 1.01
N GLY A 116 24.03 -7.58 -0.09
CA GLY A 116 24.23 -8.10 -1.44
C GLY A 116 23.13 -9.04 -1.91
N LEU A 117 21.91 -8.91 -1.39
CA LEU A 117 20.76 -9.74 -1.77
C LEU A 117 20.40 -9.54 -3.25
N ALA A 118 20.27 -10.64 -3.99
CA ALA A 118 19.71 -10.61 -5.34
C ALA A 118 18.38 -11.37 -5.41
N VAL A 119 17.49 -10.91 -6.29
CA VAL A 119 16.25 -11.60 -6.62
C VAL A 119 16.56 -13.03 -7.07
N GLY A 120 15.88 -14.00 -6.47
CA GLY A 120 16.03 -15.41 -6.77
C GLY A 120 17.06 -16.13 -5.92
N ASP A 121 17.92 -15.42 -5.17
CA ASP A 121 18.86 -16.05 -4.24
C ASP A 121 18.12 -16.84 -3.15
N THR A 122 18.69 -17.96 -2.72
CA THR A 122 18.27 -18.62 -1.49
C THR A 122 19.23 -18.22 -0.38
N ILE A 123 18.70 -17.64 0.70
CA ILE A 123 19.51 -17.14 1.81
C ILE A 123 19.11 -17.81 3.12
N ARG A 124 20.07 -17.91 4.04
CA ARG A 124 19.84 -18.13 5.46
C ARG A 124 20.09 -16.82 6.20
N ALA A 125 19.04 -16.24 6.77
CA ALA A 125 19.14 -15.06 7.62
C ALA A 125 19.14 -15.49 9.09
N GLY A 126 20.33 -15.58 9.68
CA GLY A 126 20.55 -15.90 11.08
C GLY A 126 20.38 -14.69 11.99
N ASN A 127 19.67 -14.88 13.10
CA ASN A 127 19.41 -13.81 14.08
C ASN A 127 18.81 -12.54 13.45
N ALA A 128 17.88 -12.72 12.50
CA ALA A 128 17.06 -11.64 11.97
C ALA A 128 16.11 -11.16 13.06
N GLY A 129 16.09 -9.86 13.35
CA GLY A 129 15.10 -9.28 14.27
C GLY A 129 13.70 -9.43 13.69
N VAL A 130 12.69 -9.52 14.54
CA VAL A 130 11.29 -9.48 14.10
C VAL A 130 10.65 -8.22 14.68
N ARG A 131 9.92 -7.48 13.85
CA ARG A 131 9.14 -6.31 14.24
C ARG A 131 7.73 -6.40 13.72
N GLU A 132 6.79 -5.73 14.39
CA GLU A 132 5.44 -5.58 13.88
C GLU A 132 5.37 -4.38 12.91
N TRP A 133 4.80 -4.62 11.73
CA TRP A 133 4.50 -3.61 10.73
C TRP A 133 3.06 -3.81 10.25
N GLU A 134 2.20 -2.81 10.50
CA GLU A 134 0.78 -2.85 10.10
C GLU A 134 0.06 -4.14 10.57
N GLY A 135 0.40 -4.60 11.78
CA GLY A 135 -0.16 -5.82 12.37
C GLY A 135 0.47 -7.14 11.91
N ASN A 136 1.44 -7.10 10.99
CA ASN A 136 2.12 -8.28 10.45
C ASN A 136 3.58 -8.36 10.92
N PRO A 137 4.16 -9.57 11.07
CA PRO A 137 5.58 -9.71 11.34
C PRO A 137 6.43 -9.34 10.11
N GLU A 138 7.49 -8.59 10.34
CA GLU A 138 8.47 -8.19 9.34
C GLU A 138 9.88 -8.47 9.86
N LEU A 139 10.73 -9.03 9.00
CA LEU A 139 12.14 -9.28 9.33
C LEU A 139 12.93 -7.98 9.29
N ASN A 140 13.76 -7.77 10.30
CA ASN A 140 14.62 -6.61 10.43
C ASN A 140 16.09 -7.06 10.44
N LEU A 141 16.74 -6.94 9.29
CA LEU A 141 18.13 -7.37 9.09
C LEU A 141 19.07 -6.20 9.40
N GLY A 142 19.92 -6.35 10.41
CA GLY A 142 20.84 -5.31 10.86
C GLY A 142 22.22 -5.87 11.20
N ASP A 143 23.03 -5.12 11.94
CA ASP A 143 24.42 -5.49 12.26
C ASP A 143 24.58 -6.84 12.98
N SER A 144 23.55 -7.29 13.68
CA SER A 144 23.53 -8.57 14.39
C SER A 144 23.00 -9.74 13.57
N THR A 145 22.63 -9.51 12.31
CA THR A 145 22.06 -10.52 11.41
C THR A 145 23.17 -11.11 10.54
N ASP A 146 23.31 -12.44 10.59
CA ASP A 146 24.24 -13.18 9.74
C ASP A 146 23.49 -13.66 8.49
N VAL A 147 23.79 -13.11 7.33
CA VAL A 147 23.18 -13.53 6.05
C VAL A 147 24.17 -14.38 5.27
N GLU A 148 23.74 -15.59 4.91
CA GLU A 148 24.50 -16.54 4.09
C GLU A 148 23.70 -16.90 2.85
N THR A 149 24.24 -16.66 1.66
CA THR A 149 23.68 -17.17 0.40
C THR A 149 24.00 -18.66 0.25
N LEU A 150 23.00 -19.46 -0.06
CA LEU A 150 23.10 -20.90 -0.23
C LEU A 150 23.15 -21.27 -1.72
N ASP A 151 23.97 -22.25 -2.06
CA ASP A 151 24.09 -22.75 -3.45
C ASP A 151 22.83 -23.51 -3.91
N GLU A 152 22.10 -24.11 -2.97
CA GLU A 152 20.86 -24.84 -3.25
C GLU A 152 19.70 -23.86 -3.36
N GLU A 153 19.10 -23.80 -4.55
CA GLU A 153 17.91 -23.00 -4.80
C GLU A 153 16.68 -23.64 -4.16
N LEU A 154 16.02 -22.89 -3.28
CA LEU A 154 14.73 -23.28 -2.71
C LEU A 154 13.63 -23.11 -3.77
N ASP A 155 12.84 -24.16 -4.00
CA ASP A 155 11.62 -24.07 -4.81
C ASP A 155 10.49 -23.52 -3.95
N VAL A 156 9.81 -22.48 -4.44
CA VAL A 156 8.75 -21.78 -3.69
C VAL A 156 7.52 -21.60 -4.57
N PRO A 157 6.30 -21.68 -4.00
CA PRO A 157 5.06 -21.56 -4.77
C PRO A 157 4.70 -20.10 -5.14
N TYR A 158 5.68 -19.21 -5.16
CA TYR A 158 5.50 -17.77 -5.32
C TYR A 158 6.32 -17.23 -6.48
N GLU A 159 5.80 -16.20 -7.13
CA GLU A 159 6.50 -15.54 -8.24
C GLU A 159 7.73 -14.78 -7.75
N VAL A 160 8.90 -15.18 -8.28
CA VAL A 160 10.20 -14.58 -8.03
C VAL A 160 10.42 -13.45 -9.03
N GLY A 161 10.77 -12.26 -8.54
CA GLY A 161 10.92 -11.06 -9.35
C GLY A 161 9.90 -9.98 -9.03
N GLY A 162 10.24 -8.76 -9.47
CA GLY A 162 9.44 -7.58 -9.26
C GLY A 162 8.30 -7.41 -10.27
N ASP A 163 8.37 -8.06 -11.44
CA ASP A 163 7.41 -7.90 -12.52
C ASP A 163 5.97 -8.20 -12.06
N ARG A 164 5.06 -7.23 -12.17
CA ARG A 164 3.64 -7.39 -11.80
C ARG A 164 2.76 -6.61 -12.76
N SER A 165 1.52 -7.06 -12.93
CA SER A 165 0.46 -6.25 -13.53
C SER A 165 -0.05 -5.23 -12.49
N LEU A 166 -0.62 -4.11 -12.94
CA LEU A 166 -1.21 -3.12 -12.04
C LEU A 166 -2.33 -3.71 -11.18
N ALA A 167 -3.09 -4.66 -11.71
CA ALA A 167 -4.18 -5.35 -11.01
C ALA A 167 -3.72 -6.20 -9.82
N ASP A 168 -2.46 -6.62 -9.79
CA ASP A 168 -1.88 -7.49 -8.76
C ASP A 168 -1.16 -6.70 -7.65
N LEU A 169 -1.09 -5.36 -7.78
CA LEU A 169 -0.43 -4.50 -6.81
C LEU A 169 -1.29 -4.25 -5.58
N SER A 170 -0.66 -4.33 -4.41
CA SER A 170 -1.28 -4.05 -3.12
C SER A 170 -0.47 -3.03 -2.33
N PRO A 171 -1.10 -2.18 -1.50
CA PRO A 171 -0.37 -1.29 -0.59
C PRO A 171 0.63 -2.09 0.26
N GLY A 172 1.86 -1.59 0.35
CA GLY A 172 2.95 -2.29 1.03
C GLY A 172 3.90 -3.06 0.11
N ASP A 173 3.51 -3.29 -1.15
CA ASP A 173 4.40 -3.86 -2.17
C ASP A 173 5.63 -2.98 -2.40
N ARG A 174 6.80 -3.62 -2.53
CA ARG A 174 8.11 -2.96 -2.66
C ARG A 174 8.99 -3.70 -3.67
N GLY A 175 9.86 -2.97 -4.36
CA GLY A 175 10.76 -3.53 -5.36
C GLY A 175 9.99 -4.14 -6.55
N ARG A 176 8.84 -3.56 -6.91
CA ARG A 176 8.04 -4.01 -8.05
C ARG A 176 8.56 -3.40 -9.34
N THR A 177 8.28 -4.08 -10.44
CA THR A 177 8.59 -3.66 -11.79
C THR A 177 7.33 -3.74 -12.63
N LEU A 178 7.06 -2.68 -13.39
CA LEU A 178 5.82 -2.52 -14.15
C LEU A 178 6.15 -2.19 -15.60
N GLU A 179 5.32 -2.66 -16.51
CA GLU A 179 5.29 -2.21 -17.90
C GLU A 179 3.95 -1.52 -18.13
N VAL A 180 3.97 -0.21 -18.30
CA VAL A 180 2.77 0.64 -18.26
C VAL A 180 2.76 1.64 -19.40
N THR A 181 1.57 2.15 -19.74
CA THR A 181 1.42 3.39 -20.48
C THR A 181 1.03 4.53 -19.53
N VAL A 182 1.53 5.74 -19.80
CA VAL A 182 1.13 6.96 -19.07
C VAL A 182 -0.15 7.49 -19.68
N VAL A 183 -1.26 7.48 -18.93
CA VAL A 183 -2.56 7.96 -19.41
C VAL A 183 -2.69 9.46 -19.20
N GLU A 184 -2.29 9.92 -18.01
CA GLU A 184 -2.35 11.31 -17.58
C GLU A 184 -1.09 11.61 -16.78
N VAL A 185 -0.56 12.82 -16.91
CA VAL A 185 0.51 13.32 -16.04
C VAL A 185 0.41 14.83 -15.87
N GLU A 186 0.52 15.27 -14.63
CA GLU A 186 0.62 16.67 -14.24
C GLU A 186 1.84 16.89 -13.34
N GLU A 187 2.49 18.04 -13.52
CA GLU A 187 3.54 18.51 -12.61
C GLU A 187 2.91 19.36 -11.50
N ARG A 188 3.31 19.10 -10.26
CA ARG A 188 2.84 19.86 -9.09
C ARG A 188 3.96 20.13 -8.12
N THR A 189 3.94 21.32 -7.54
CA THR A 189 4.75 21.65 -6.36
C THR A 189 3.91 21.40 -5.11
N ILE A 190 4.42 20.58 -4.19
CA ILE A 190 3.78 20.29 -2.91
C ILE A 190 4.63 20.80 -1.75
N ASP A 191 3.99 21.36 -0.72
CA ASP A 191 4.66 21.73 0.53
C ASP A 191 4.79 20.50 1.44
N GLY A 192 6.00 19.95 1.49
CA GLY A 192 6.36 18.83 2.34
C GLY A 192 7.02 19.26 3.65
N ARG A 193 7.42 18.26 4.45
CA ARG A 193 8.19 18.47 5.69
C ARG A 193 9.52 19.20 5.45
N ASP A 194 10.12 18.97 4.28
CA ASP A 194 11.43 19.49 3.89
C ASP A 194 11.34 20.74 2.99
N GLY A 195 10.14 21.33 2.91
CA GLY A 195 9.83 22.47 2.06
C GLY A 195 9.09 22.07 0.79
N GLU A 196 9.07 22.97 -0.18
CA GLU A 196 8.47 22.74 -1.49
C GLU A 196 9.22 21.61 -2.23
N THR A 197 8.47 20.69 -2.82
CA THR A 197 8.97 19.58 -3.62
C THR A 197 8.15 19.48 -4.90
N ASP A 198 8.82 19.48 -6.04
CA ASP A 198 8.18 19.24 -7.33
C ASP A 198 8.01 17.72 -7.54
N ILE A 199 6.82 17.32 -7.94
CA ILE A 199 6.45 15.94 -8.20
C ILE A 199 5.72 15.83 -9.54
N LEU A 200 5.76 14.65 -10.15
CA LEU A 200 4.77 14.26 -11.16
C LEU A 200 3.69 13.44 -10.49
N SER A 201 2.44 13.68 -10.84
CA SER A 201 1.32 12.82 -10.47
C SER A 201 0.45 12.55 -11.67
N GLY A 202 -0.14 11.37 -11.74
CA GLY A 202 -0.92 10.99 -12.90
C GLY A 202 -1.48 9.58 -12.78
N VAL A 203 -1.78 8.98 -13.92
CA VAL A 203 -2.35 7.63 -14.01
C VAL A 203 -1.50 6.76 -14.93
N PHE A 204 -1.07 5.61 -14.42
CA PHE A 204 -0.53 4.53 -15.22
C PHE A 204 -1.65 3.54 -15.56
N ALA A 205 -1.54 2.93 -16.74
CA ALA A 205 -2.43 1.86 -17.16
C ALA A 205 -1.67 0.72 -17.84
N ASP A 206 -2.26 -0.47 -17.76
CA ASP A 206 -1.93 -1.64 -18.55
C ASP A 206 -3.24 -2.37 -18.94
N GLU A 207 -3.15 -3.60 -19.45
CA GLU A 207 -4.33 -4.39 -19.82
C GLU A 207 -5.16 -4.85 -18.61
N SER A 208 -4.55 -4.81 -17.42
CA SER A 208 -5.09 -5.35 -16.18
C SER A 208 -5.88 -4.29 -15.40
N ALA A 209 -5.35 -3.07 -15.26
CA ALA A 209 -5.94 -2.01 -14.45
C ALA A 209 -5.36 -0.63 -14.79
N ARG A 210 -5.91 0.39 -14.14
CA ARG A 210 -5.28 1.72 -14.00
C ARG A 210 -4.95 1.94 -12.54
N LEU A 211 -3.86 2.66 -12.25
CA LEU A 211 -3.54 3.10 -10.89
C LEU A 211 -2.95 4.51 -10.90
N PRO A 212 -3.25 5.32 -9.89
CA PRO A 212 -2.61 6.62 -9.72
C PRO A 212 -1.12 6.42 -9.40
N PHE A 213 -0.27 7.26 -9.96
CA PHE A 213 1.15 7.29 -9.62
C PHE A 213 1.60 8.63 -9.04
N THR A 214 2.70 8.60 -8.30
CA THR A 214 3.47 9.78 -7.89
C THR A 214 4.94 9.54 -8.14
N ASP A 215 5.58 10.37 -8.96
CA ASP A 215 7.03 10.43 -9.06
C ASP A 215 7.58 11.55 -8.19
N TRP A 216 8.35 11.15 -7.18
CA TRP A 216 8.99 12.06 -6.23
C TRP A 216 10.28 12.70 -6.78
N ASN A 217 10.73 12.27 -7.95
CA ASN A 217 11.86 12.84 -8.68
C ASN A 217 11.44 12.99 -10.15
N PRO A 218 10.79 14.11 -10.54
CA PRO A 218 10.23 14.30 -11.88
C PRO A 218 11.18 13.88 -13.00
N ARG A 219 10.74 12.91 -13.80
CA ARG A 219 11.47 12.33 -14.93
C ARG A 219 10.89 12.80 -16.25
N GLU A 220 11.76 13.18 -17.18
CA GLU A 220 11.36 13.67 -18.51
C GLU A 220 10.76 12.56 -19.39
N GLU A 221 11.05 11.29 -19.06
CA GLU A 221 10.51 10.10 -19.73
C GLU A 221 9.02 9.89 -19.45
N ILE A 222 8.48 10.45 -18.36
CA ILE A 222 7.08 10.26 -17.95
C ILE A 222 6.21 11.34 -18.61
N VAL A 223 5.77 11.05 -19.84
CA VAL A 223 4.88 11.91 -20.63
C VAL A 223 3.66 11.13 -21.10
N GLU A 224 2.52 11.80 -21.28
CA GLU A 224 1.29 11.16 -21.75
C GLU A 224 1.51 10.35 -23.04
N GLY A 225 1.03 9.11 -23.05
CA GLY A 225 1.17 8.14 -24.13
C GLY A 225 2.49 7.37 -24.17
N ALA A 226 3.45 7.66 -23.29
CA ALA A 226 4.70 6.90 -23.22
C ALA A 226 4.47 5.49 -22.69
N SER A 227 5.07 4.49 -23.35
CA SER A 227 5.12 3.10 -22.86
C SER A 227 6.46 2.86 -22.17
N LEU A 228 6.41 2.53 -20.89
CA LEU A 228 7.56 2.54 -19.99
C LEU A 228 7.70 1.21 -19.25
N ARG A 229 8.95 0.77 -19.04
CA ARG A 229 9.33 -0.16 -17.99
C ARG A 229 9.80 0.64 -16.79
N VAL A 230 9.16 0.45 -15.65
CA VAL A 230 9.40 1.19 -14.41
C VAL A 230 9.82 0.19 -13.34
N GLU A 231 11.09 0.22 -12.94
CA GLU A 231 11.70 -0.74 -12.01
C GLU A 231 11.94 -0.10 -10.64
N ASP A 232 11.84 -0.91 -9.57
CA ASP A 232 11.97 -0.49 -8.17
C ASP A 232 10.94 0.58 -7.77
N VAL A 233 9.66 0.28 -8.05
CA VAL A 233 8.53 1.03 -7.51
C VAL A 233 8.06 0.43 -6.20
N TYR A 234 7.40 1.26 -5.40
CA TYR A 234 6.69 0.83 -4.20
C TYR A 234 5.24 1.30 -4.24
N VAL A 235 4.36 0.59 -3.54
CA VAL A 235 2.93 0.85 -3.56
C VAL A 235 2.49 1.34 -2.18
N ARG A 236 1.78 2.46 -2.15
CA ARG A 236 1.16 3.01 -0.95
C ARG A 236 -0.33 3.19 -1.17
N GLU A 237 -1.08 3.26 -0.09
CA GLU A 237 -2.46 3.72 -0.17
C GLU A 237 -2.50 5.24 -0.34
N PHE A 238 -3.30 5.71 -1.30
CA PHE A 238 -3.67 7.10 -1.45
C PHE A 238 -5.18 7.21 -1.58
N ARG A 239 -5.83 7.90 -0.63
CA ARG A 239 -7.30 8.03 -0.60
C ARG A 239 -8.03 6.67 -0.66
N GLY A 240 -7.50 5.66 0.02
CA GLY A 240 -8.11 4.33 0.09
C GLY A 240 -7.92 3.45 -1.14
N VAL A 241 -7.10 3.86 -2.12
CA VAL A 241 -6.74 3.02 -3.28
C VAL A 241 -5.23 2.81 -3.36
N PRO A 242 -4.75 1.70 -3.96
CA PRO A 242 -3.34 1.51 -4.24
C PRO A 242 -2.80 2.61 -5.17
N SER A 243 -1.59 3.07 -4.91
CA SER A 243 -0.90 4.09 -5.71
C SER A 243 0.56 3.72 -5.90
N VAL A 244 1.01 3.75 -7.15
CA VAL A 244 2.39 3.47 -7.55
C VAL A 244 3.26 4.68 -7.21
N ASN A 245 4.38 4.48 -6.56
CA ASN A 245 5.27 5.56 -6.19
C ASN A 245 6.69 5.26 -6.68
N LEU A 246 7.30 6.27 -7.31
CA LEU A 246 8.65 6.21 -7.84
C LEU A 246 9.58 6.99 -6.92
N SER A 247 10.67 6.37 -6.50
CA SER A 247 11.70 7.00 -5.67
C SER A 247 12.86 7.52 -6.52
N GLU A 248 13.89 8.08 -5.87
CA GLU A 248 15.17 8.39 -6.53
C GLU A 248 15.88 7.13 -7.07
N PHE A 249 15.57 5.93 -6.56
CA PHE A 249 16.15 4.65 -6.99
C PHE A 249 15.41 4.02 -8.17
N THR A 250 14.18 4.49 -8.45
CA THR A 250 13.39 3.96 -9.55
C THR A 250 14.09 4.19 -10.88
N VAL A 251 14.18 3.13 -11.69
CA VAL A 251 14.72 3.18 -13.04
C VAL A 251 13.55 3.18 -14.03
N VAL A 252 13.51 4.17 -14.91
CA VAL A 252 12.49 4.28 -15.97
C VAL A 252 13.18 4.10 -17.32
N GLY A 253 12.65 3.20 -18.14
CA GLY A 253 13.11 2.99 -19.51
C GLY A 253 11.94 2.97 -20.48
N GLU A 254 12.11 3.60 -21.64
CA GLU A 254 11.13 3.51 -22.73
C GLU A 254 11.11 2.10 -23.32
N LEU A 255 9.90 1.62 -23.66
CA LEU A 255 9.71 0.35 -24.34
C LEU A 255 9.61 0.58 -25.86
N ASP A 256 10.21 -0.34 -26.64
CA ASP A 256 10.09 -0.36 -28.11
C ASP A 256 8.70 -0.79 -28.62
N ARG A 257 7.79 -1.13 -27.70
CA ARG A 257 6.42 -1.58 -27.98
C ARG A 257 5.44 -0.75 -27.18
N GLU A 258 4.23 -0.61 -27.72
CA GLU A 258 3.12 -0.03 -26.99
C GLU A 258 2.64 -1.01 -25.90
N VAL A 259 2.42 -0.49 -24.70
CA VAL A 259 1.68 -1.19 -23.65
C VAL A 259 0.20 -0.92 -23.87
N GLU A 260 -0.59 -1.97 -24.04
CA GLU A 260 -2.03 -1.83 -24.27
C GLU A 260 -2.73 -1.41 -22.97
N GLU A 261 -3.51 -0.34 -23.05
CA GLU A 261 -4.43 0.06 -22.00
C GLU A 261 -5.79 -0.65 -22.21
N ARG A 262 -6.41 -1.07 -21.10
CA ARG A 262 -7.79 -1.57 -21.13
C ARG A 262 -8.76 -0.49 -21.64
N ALA A 263 -9.59 -0.87 -22.63
CA ALA A 263 -10.57 0.05 -23.24
C ALA A 263 -11.70 0.51 -22.30
N THR A 264 -11.99 -0.25 -21.24
CA THR A 264 -13.01 0.06 -20.22
C THR A 264 -12.42 -0.14 -18.83
N ALA A 265 -13.06 0.39 -17.79
CA ALA A 265 -12.64 0.09 -16.42
C ALA A 265 -12.65 -1.43 -16.14
N ARG A 266 -11.82 -1.87 -15.18
CA ARG A 266 -11.83 -3.27 -14.72
C ARG A 266 -13.16 -3.52 -14.00
N ARG A 267 -13.95 -4.44 -14.52
CA ARG A 267 -15.21 -4.85 -13.86
C ARG A 267 -14.90 -5.83 -12.75
N LEU A 268 -15.45 -5.57 -11.57
CA LEU A 268 -15.30 -6.39 -10.37
C LEU A 268 -16.67 -6.69 -9.76
N ASP A 269 -16.75 -7.84 -9.09
CA ASP A 269 -17.79 -8.06 -8.09
C ASP A 269 -17.46 -7.24 -6.83
N VAL A 270 -18.48 -6.71 -6.16
CA VAL A 270 -18.36 -5.90 -4.94
C VAL A 270 -17.56 -6.67 -3.88
N GLY A 271 -17.86 -7.95 -3.69
CA GLY A 271 -17.17 -8.79 -2.71
C GLY A 271 -15.69 -9.03 -3.04
N GLU A 272 -15.29 -9.01 -4.31
CA GLU A 272 -13.87 -9.02 -4.70
C GLU A 272 -13.21 -7.68 -4.40
N ALA A 273 -13.81 -6.58 -4.87
CA ALA A 273 -13.26 -5.25 -4.70
C ALA A 273 -13.08 -4.86 -3.22
N VAL A 274 -14.03 -5.24 -2.36
CA VAL A 274 -13.95 -4.99 -0.91
C VAL A 274 -12.85 -5.83 -0.25
N ARG A 275 -12.69 -7.11 -0.63
CA ARG A 275 -11.62 -7.96 -0.09
C ARG A 275 -10.23 -7.49 -0.53
N GLY A 276 -10.13 -6.83 -1.68
CA GLY A 276 -8.89 -6.21 -2.16
C GLY A 276 -8.44 -4.98 -1.37
N GLY A 277 -9.29 -4.43 -0.49
CA GLY A 277 -8.94 -3.28 0.36
C GLY A 277 -9.00 -1.92 -0.34
N GLY A 278 -9.49 -1.87 -1.58
CA GLY A 278 -9.53 -0.65 -2.39
C GLY A 278 -9.28 -0.96 -3.87
N ALA A 279 -9.80 -0.15 -4.77
CA ALA A 279 -9.51 -0.26 -6.20
C ALA A 279 -9.71 1.08 -6.92
N PHE A 280 -8.79 1.43 -7.81
CA PHE A 280 -8.90 2.63 -8.64
C PHE A 280 -9.50 2.30 -10.00
N ASP A 281 -10.35 3.19 -10.50
CA ASP A 281 -10.98 3.09 -11.83
C ASP A 281 -11.62 1.72 -12.12
N VAL A 282 -12.57 1.31 -11.26
CA VAL A 282 -13.30 0.05 -11.38
C VAL A 282 -14.75 0.26 -11.75
N GLU A 283 -15.32 -0.72 -12.44
CA GLU A 283 -16.74 -0.79 -12.75
C GLU A 283 -17.42 -1.83 -11.85
N LEU A 284 -18.43 -1.41 -11.11
CA LEU A 284 -19.32 -2.30 -10.34
C LEU A 284 -20.71 -2.26 -10.94
N VAL A 285 -21.38 -3.41 -10.99
CA VAL A 285 -22.76 -3.52 -11.46
C VAL A 285 -23.61 -4.17 -10.38
N GLY A 286 -24.68 -3.52 -9.98
CA GLY A 286 -25.55 -4.04 -8.93
C GLY A 286 -26.87 -3.30 -8.82
N SER A 287 -27.74 -3.80 -7.95
CA SER A 287 -29.02 -3.18 -7.61
C SER A 287 -28.83 -2.13 -6.52
N LEU A 288 -29.45 -0.96 -6.70
CA LEU A 288 -29.51 0.03 -5.63
C LEU A 288 -30.61 -0.33 -4.62
N LEU A 289 -30.20 -0.58 -3.39
CA LEU A 289 -31.09 -1.02 -2.31
C LEU A 289 -31.68 0.14 -1.52
N ASP A 290 -30.93 1.21 -1.33
CA ASP A 290 -31.30 2.32 -0.44
C ASP A 290 -30.52 3.60 -0.74
N VAL A 291 -31.03 4.73 -0.25
CA VAL A 291 -30.33 6.03 -0.21
C VAL A 291 -30.15 6.42 1.26
N ARG A 292 -28.91 6.54 1.71
CA ARG A 292 -28.58 6.81 3.11
C ARG A 292 -28.80 8.26 3.51
N ASP A 293 -28.96 8.47 4.82
CA ASP A 293 -28.91 9.78 5.46
C ASP A 293 -27.68 10.59 5.05
N GLY A 294 -27.88 11.92 4.94
CA GLY A 294 -26.86 12.83 4.40
C GLY A 294 -26.75 12.80 2.87
N SER A 295 -27.79 12.30 2.20
CA SER A 295 -28.05 12.45 0.76
C SER A 295 -29.00 13.63 0.50
N GLY A 296 -29.14 14.04 -0.76
CA GLY A 296 -29.93 15.19 -1.18
C GLY A 296 -29.19 16.50 -0.92
N LEU A 297 -29.89 17.47 -0.34
CA LEU A 297 -29.36 18.79 -0.04
C LEU A 297 -28.48 18.77 1.22
N VAL A 298 -27.19 19.04 1.04
CA VAL A 298 -26.20 19.08 2.10
C VAL A 298 -25.55 20.46 2.20
N GLN A 299 -24.82 20.70 3.29
CA GLN A 299 -24.01 21.90 3.44
C GLN A 299 -22.57 21.51 3.68
N ARG A 300 -21.62 22.27 3.11
CA ARG A 300 -20.18 22.03 3.25
C ARG A 300 -19.47 23.17 3.96
N CYS A 301 -18.44 22.81 4.70
CA CYS A 301 -17.53 23.77 5.31
C CYS A 301 -16.74 24.50 4.21
N PRO A 302 -16.74 25.83 4.16
CA PRO A 302 -16.00 26.58 3.15
C PRO A 302 -14.48 26.42 3.24
N GLU A 303 -13.96 25.99 4.39
CA GLU A 303 -12.52 25.84 4.62
C GLU A 303 -11.97 24.46 4.23
N CYS A 304 -12.76 23.40 4.37
CA CYS A 304 -12.28 22.03 4.11
C CYS A 304 -13.22 21.16 3.29
N ASN A 305 -14.30 21.73 2.78
CA ASN A 305 -15.29 21.07 1.92
C ASN A 305 -15.98 19.82 2.51
N ARG A 306 -15.77 19.54 3.81
CA ARG A 306 -16.48 18.45 4.51
C ARG A 306 -17.93 18.83 4.73
N VAL A 307 -18.82 17.84 4.62
CA VAL A 307 -20.25 18.00 4.94
C VAL A 307 -20.39 18.35 6.43
N ILE A 308 -21.16 19.41 6.71
CA ILE A 308 -21.43 19.92 8.05
C ILE A 308 -22.86 19.59 8.48
N GLN A 309 -23.10 19.60 9.78
CA GLN A 309 -24.44 19.41 10.35
C GLN A 309 -24.74 20.59 11.26
N ASN A 310 -25.91 21.22 11.08
CA ASN A 310 -26.38 22.33 11.92
C ASN A 310 -25.34 23.47 12.06
N GLY A 311 -24.67 23.84 10.96
CA GLY A 311 -23.65 24.89 10.95
C GLY A 311 -22.33 24.51 11.63
N GLN A 312 -22.10 23.23 11.96
CA GLN A 312 -20.89 22.79 12.67
C GLN A 312 -20.02 21.87 11.81
N CYS A 313 -18.79 22.30 11.59
CA CYS A 313 -17.70 21.51 11.04
C CYS A 313 -16.90 20.84 12.17
N ARG A 314 -16.57 19.55 12.01
CA ARG A 314 -15.78 18.79 12.99
C ARG A 314 -14.37 19.36 13.21
N SER A 315 -13.81 20.04 12.21
CA SER A 315 -12.45 20.57 12.24
C SER A 315 -12.39 22.06 12.55
N HIS A 316 -13.34 22.85 12.03
CA HIS A 316 -13.31 24.32 12.12
C HIS A 316 -14.38 24.90 13.06
N GLY A 317 -15.20 24.06 13.69
CA GLY A 317 -16.25 24.50 14.60
C GLY A 317 -17.44 25.11 13.88
N GLU A 318 -17.98 26.21 14.39
CA GLU A 318 -19.12 26.91 13.78
C GLU A 318 -18.71 27.62 12.48
N VAL A 319 -19.40 27.30 11.38
CA VAL A 319 -19.13 27.85 10.05
C VAL A 319 -20.43 28.11 9.29
N GLU A 320 -20.43 29.11 8.42
CA GLU A 320 -21.52 29.33 7.46
C GLU A 320 -21.36 28.35 6.29
N GLY A 321 -22.26 27.35 6.22
CA GLY A 321 -22.19 26.30 5.22
C GLY A 321 -22.52 26.77 3.82
N VAL A 322 -21.82 26.21 2.83
CA VAL A 322 -22.14 26.36 1.40
C VAL A 322 -23.06 25.22 1.00
N ASP A 323 -24.23 25.54 0.44
CA ASP A 323 -25.19 24.53 -0.03
C ASP A 323 -24.61 23.71 -1.19
N ASP A 324 -24.87 22.41 -1.18
CA ASP A 324 -24.39 21.45 -2.17
C ASP A 324 -25.36 20.26 -2.29
N LEU A 325 -25.17 19.43 -3.32
CA LEU A 325 -25.87 18.18 -3.51
C LEU A 325 -24.93 16.99 -3.41
N ARG A 326 -25.41 15.91 -2.80
CA ARG A 326 -24.69 14.64 -2.72
C ARG A 326 -25.70 13.52 -2.58
N THR A 327 -25.40 12.35 -3.13
CA THR A 327 -26.19 11.13 -2.85
C THR A 327 -25.28 10.02 -2.37
N LYS A 328 -25.71 9.30 -1.34
CA LYS A 328 -25.09 8.07 -0.84
C LYS A 328 -26.05 6.91 -1.07
N ALA A 329 -25.86 6.17 -2.15
CA ALA A 329 -26.70 5.02 -2.47
C ALA A 329 -26.02 3.71 -2.07
N ILE A 330 -26.79 2.67 -1.76
CA ILE A 330 -26.26 1.35 -1.42
C ILE A 330 -26.42 0.42 -2.61
N LEU A 331 -25.30 0.01 -3.18
CA LEU A 331 -25.21 -0.92 -4.30
C LEU A 331 -24.91 -2.32 -3.76
N ASP A 332 -25.64 -3.31 -4.24
CA ASP A 332 -25.48 -4.73 -3.90
C ASP A 332 -25.56 -5.57 -5.19
N ASP A 333 -24.61 -6.48 -5.35
CA ASP A 333 -24.52 -7.39 -6.49
C ASP A 333 -24.70 -8.88 -6.10
N GLY A 334 -25.06 -9.14 -4.84
CA GLY A 334 -25.17 -10.47 -4.25
C GLY A 334 -23.87 -11.03 -3.65
N THR A 335 -22.71 -10.41 -3.92
CA THR A 335 -21.41 -10.79 -3.36
C THR A 335 -20.97 -9.87 -2.22
N GLY A 336 -21.54 -8.66 -2.15
CA GLY A 336 -21.33 -7.71 -1.07
C GLY A 336 -22.13 -6.42 -1.26
N THR A 337 -21.93 -5.45 -0.37
CA THR A 337 -22.55 -4.13 -0.46
C THR A 337 -21.48 -3.03 -0.43
N VAL A 338 -21.67 -1.99 -1.25
CA VAL A 338 -20.83 -0.78 -1.24
C VAL A 338 -21.70 0.46 -1.17
N THR A 339 -21.19 1.50 -0.51
CA THR A 339 -21.83 2.82 -0.55
C THR A 339 -21.32 3.60 -1.75
N VAL A 340 -22.16 3.77 -2.76
CA VAL A 340 -21.87 4.62 -3.92
C VAL A 340 -22.11 6.07 -3.53
N VAL A 341 -21.09 6.92 -3.70
CA VAL A 341 -21.16 8.35 -3.44
C VAL A 341 -21.22 9.07 -4.79
N LEU A 342 -22.35 9.74 -5.02
CA LEU A 342 -22.56 10.64 -6.14
C LEU A 342 -22.22 12.06 -5.69
N ASP A 343 -21.37 12.74 -6.44
CA ASP A 343 -21.10 14.15 -6.27
C ASP A 343 -22.29 15.02 -6.69
N ARG A 344 -22.08 16.34 -6.77
CA ARG A 344 -23.14 17.28 -7.16
C ARG A 344 -23.67 16.99 -8.55
N GLU A 345 -22.79 16.84 -9.54
CA GLU A 345 -23.19 16.70 -10.94
C GLU A 345 -23.99 15.41 -11.14
N LEU A 346 -23.49 14.29 -10.59
CA LEU A 346 -24.19 13.01 -10.61
C LEU A 346 -25.52 13.08 -9.83
N THR A 347 -25.55 13.78 -8.70
CA THR A 347 -26.77 13.97 -7.91
C THR A 347 -27.82 14.79 -8.67
N GLU A 348 -27.43 15.88 -9.31
CA GLU A 348 -28.33 16.69 -10.16
C GLU A 348 -28.93 15.85 -11.31
N ARG A 349 -28.14 14.93 -11.90
CA ARG A 349 -28.63 14.01 -12.94
C ARG A 349 -29.69 13.03 -12.41
N VAL A 350 -29.46 12.40 -11.26
CA VAL A 350 -30.45 11.45 -10.70
C VAL A 350 -31.65 12.14 -10.08
N TYR A 351 -31.48 13.37 -9.57
CA TYR A 351 -32.56 14.22 -9.08
C TYR A 351 -33.39 14.81 -10.22
N ASP A 352 -32.78 15.01 -11.41
CA ASP A 352 -33.34 15.66 -12.60
C ASP A 352 -33.72 17.12 -12.31
N GLY A 353 -32.75 17.84 -11.78
CA GLY A 353 -32.87 19.24 -11.40
C GLY A 353 -31.53 19.77 -10.89
N THR A 354 -31.42 21.09 -10.84
CA THR A 354 -30.23 21.78 -10.34
C THR A 354 -30.25 21.91 -8.82
N LEU A 355 -29.11 22.31 -8.22
CA LEU A 355 -29.07 22.76 -6.81
C LEU A 355 -30.11 23.85 -6.50
N GLU A 356 -30.37 24.77 -7.42
CA GLU A 356 -31.38 25.83 -7.21
C GLU A 356 -32.79 25.23 -7.13
N ASP A 357 -33.12 24.28 -8.03
CA ASP A 357 -34.39 23.56 -7.99
C ASP A 357 -34.55 22.75 -6.70
N ALA A 358 -33.46 22.13 -6.22
CA ALA A 358 -33.46 21.39 -4.96
C ALA A 358 -33.65 22.30 -3.74
N LEU A 359 -33.04 23.49 -3.74
CA LEU A 359 -33.21 24.50 -2.69
C LEU A 359 -34.65 25.01 -2.64
N ASP A 360 -35.24 25.30 -3.79
CA ASP A 360 -36.62 25.79 -3.87
C ASP A 360 -37.61 24.68 -3.50
N HIS A 361 -37.38 23.44 -3.93
CA HIS A 361 -38.18 22.29 -3.52
C HIS A 361 -38.15 22.09 -2.00
N ALA A 362 -36.96 22.15 -1.39
CA ALA A 362 -36.82 22.01 0.06
C ALA A 362 -37.51 23.16 0.83
N ARG A 363 -37.49 24.38 0.30
CA ARG A 363 -38.19 25.53 0.87
C ARG A 363 -39.70 25.39 0.80
N ASP A 364 -40.23 24.96 -0.35
CA ASP A 364 -41.66 24.78 -0.57
C ASP A 364 -42.23 23.64 0.29
N ALA A 365 -41.48 22.56 0.45
CA ALA A 365 -41.83 21.45 1.35
C ALA A 365 -41.60 21.76 2.83
N MET A 366 -40.81 22.81 3.15
CA MET A 366 -40.25 23.07 4.48
C MET A 366 -39.48 21.87 5.05
N ASP A 367 -38.86 21.08 4.17
CA ASP A 367 -38.13 19.86 4.51
C ASP A 367 -36.96 19.68 3.53
N LYS A 368 -35.76 19.46 4.06
CA LYS A 368 -34.56 19.22 3.24
C LYS A 368 -34.49 17.78 2.75
N GLU A 369 -35.16 16.85 3.42
CA GLU A 369 -35.12 15.41 3.11
C GLU A 369 -35.88 15.09 1.82
N VAL A 370 -36.83 15.95 1.40
CA VAL A 370 -37.63 15.76 0.18
C VAL A 370 -36.78 15.56 -1.08
N VAL A 371 -35.59 16.16 -1.12
CA VAL A 371 -34.65 16.01 -2.24
C VAL A 371 -34.09 14.59 -2.27
N ALA A 372 -33.69 14.05 -1.11
CA ALA A 372 -33.20 12.69 -0.97
C ALA A 372 -34.30 11.66 -1.26
N GLU A 373 -35.52 11.90 -0.79
CA GLU A 373 -36.70 11.05 -1.09
C GLU A 373 -36.98 11.00 -2.60
N THR A 374 -36.94 12.15 -3.27
CA THR A 374 -37.14 12.23 -4.74
C THR A 374 -36.06 11.45 -5.49
N VAL A 375 -34.81 11.52 -5.04
CA VAL A 375 -33.72 10.73 -5.62
C VAL A 375 -33.96 9.24 -5.38
N ALA A 376 -34.32 8.85 -4.15
CA ALA A 376 -34.58 7.46 -3.79
C ALA A 376 -35.70 6.84 -4.65
N ASP A 377 -36.82 7.55 -4.82
CA ASP A 377 -37.96 7.12 -5.66
C ASP A 377 -37.57 6.83 -7.12
N ARG A 378 -36.50 7.48 -7.62
CA ARG A 378 -36.04 7.33 -9.01
C ARG A 378 -35.04 6.19 -9.19
N ILE A 379 -34.15 5.97 -8.21
CA ILE A 379 -32.99 5.09 -8.39
C ILE A 379 -33.09 3.78 -7.60
N VAL A 380 -33.81 3.74 -6.49
CA VAL A 380 -33.92 2.54 -5.65
C VAL A 380 -34.70 1.44 -6.37
N GLY A 381 -34.24 0.21 -6.22
CA GLY A 381 -34.80 -0.98 -6.88
C GLY A 381 -34.43 -1.10 -8.36
N GLN A 382 -33.55 -0.24 -8.87
CA GLN A 382 -33.00 -0.34 -10.22
C GLN A 382 -31.54 -0.79 -10.19
N GLU A 383 -31.10 -1.36 -11.31
CA GLU A 383 -29.73 -1.82 -11.49
C GLU A 383 -28.91 -0.74 -12.19
N TYR A 384 -27.69 -0.54 -11.71
CA TYR A 384 -26.77 0.47 -12.19
C TYR A 384 -25.38 -0.12 -12.42
N ARG A 385 -24.74 0.40 -13.46
CA ARG A 385 -23.31 0.32 -13.70
C ARG A 385 -22.68 1.59 -13.15
N VAL A 386 -21.70 1.43 -12.27
CA VAL A 386 -21.03 2.55 -11.62
C VAL A 386 -19.53 2.40 -11.82
N ARG A 387 -18.89 3.44 -12.37
CA ARG A 387 -17.44 3.52 -12.53
C ARG A 387 -16.88 4.51 -11.54
N GLY A 388 -15.77 4.19 -10.89
CA GLY A 388 -15.09 5.12 -10.00
C GLY A 388 -14.02 4.48 -9.14
N SER A 389 -13.67 5.18 -8.05
CA SER A 389 -12.63 4.74 -7.12
C SER A 389 -13.24 4.19 -5.83
N LEU A 390 -12.92 2.93 -5.51
CA LEU A 390 -13.39 2.23 -4.33
C LEU A 390 -12.36 2.31 -3.22
N SER A 391 -12.77 2.80 -2.05
CA SER A 391 -11.98 2.79 -0.82
C SER A 391 -12.64 1.91 0.23
N VAL A 392 -11.84 1.20 1.02
CA VAL A 392 -12.31 0.39 2.15
C VAL A 392 -11.65 0.88 3.42
N ASP A 393 -12.47 1.31 4.38
CA ASP A 393 -12.00 1.73 5.70
C ASP A 393 -12.81 1.04 6.82
N ASP A 394 -12.51 1.42 8.07
CA ASP A 394 -13.21 0.90 9.26
C ASP A 394 -14.73 1.15 9.26
N TYR A 395 -15.23 2.05 8.41
CA TYR A 395 -16.65 2.41 8.28
C TYR A 395 -17.33 1.72 7.09
N GLY A 396 -16.58 0.95 6.30
CA GLY A 396 -17.05 0.14 5.19
C GLY A 396 -16.51 0.60 3.83
N ALA A 397 -17.02 -0.02 2.78
CA ALA A 397 -16.61 0.29 1.42
C ALA A 397 -17.39 1.48 0.85
N ASN A 398 -16.68 2.43 0.27
CA ASN A 398 -17.23 3.59 -0.44
C ASN A 398 -16.70 3.61 -1.87
N LEU A 399 -17.58 3.76 -2.85
CA LEU A 399 -17.24 3.98 -4.25
C LEU A 399 -17.56 5.43 -4.59
N ASP A 400 -16.54 6.28 -4.73
CA ASP A 400 -16.71 7.63 -5.25
C ASP A 400 -16.90 7.52 -6.77
N ALA A 401 -18.12 7.80 -7.24
CA ALA A 401 -18.51 7.56 -8.62
C ALA A 401 -18.07 8.70 -9.55
N GLU A 402 -17.57 8.32 -10.72
CA GLU A 402 -17.30 9.21 -11.86
C GLU A 402 -18.35 9.01 -12.95
N GLU A 403 -18.80 7.77 -13.15
CA GLU A 403 -19.92 7.43 -14.03
C GLU A 403 -20.98 6.64 -13.28
N PHE A 404 -22.25 6.86 -13.63
CA PHE A 404 -23.40 6.27 -12.95
C PHE A 404 -24.54 6.11 -13.96
N ASP A 405 -24.67 4.91 -14.53
CA ASP A 405 -25.56 4.63 -15.65
C ASP A 405 -26.51 3.49 -15.35
N ARG A 406 -27.80 3.69 -15.63
CA ARG A 406 -28.82 2.66 -15.42
C ARG A 406 -28.62 1.52 -16.40
N VAL A 407 -28.58 0.29 -15.90
CA VAL A 407 -28.57 -0.91 -16.73
C VAL A 407 -29.97 -1.10 -17.31
N GLN A 408 -30.08 -0.93 -18.63
CA GLN A 408 -31.32 -1.17 -19.38
C GLN A 408 -31.23 -2.49 -20.15
N GLU A 409 -30.92 -3.58 -19.46
CA GLU A 409 -31.01 -4.91 -20.05
C GLU A 409 -32.43 -5.45 -19.87
N ALA A 410 -33.02 -5.95 -20.96
CA ALA A 410 -34.31 -6.59 -20.90
C ALA A 410 -34.23 -7.80 -19.96
N ALA A 411 -35.26 -8.03 -19.17
CA ALA A 411 -35.30 -9.15 -18.24
C ALA A 411 -35.15 -10.51 -18.94
N GLU A 412 -35.54 -10.59 -20.22
CA GLU A 412 -35.37 -11.76 -21.08
C GLU A 412 -33.88 -12.03 -21.35
N ASP A 413 -33.11 -11.02 -21.77
CA ASP A 413 -31.68 -11.17 -22.06
C ASP A 413 -30.89 -11.61 -20.82
N ARG A 414 -31.22 -11.06 -19.65
CA ARG A 414 -30.62 -11.48 -18.37
C ARG A 414 -30.98 -12.91 -17.98
N ALA A 415 -32.23 -13.31 -18.20
CA ALA A 415 -32.65 -14.68 -17.92
C ALA A 415 -31.93 -15.67 -18.82
N ASP A 416 -31.77 -15.36 -20.11
CA ASP A 416 -31.06 -16.20 -21.06
C ASP A 416 -29.57 -16.32 -20.73
N ALA A 417 -28.90 -15.24 -20.33
CA ALA A 417 -27.51 -15.25 -19.90
C ALA A 417 -27.29 -16.12 -18.65
N LEU A 418 -28.15 -15.96 -17.63
CA LEU A 418 -28.08 -16.77 -16.40
C LEU A 418 -28.33 -18.26 -16.68
N LEU A 419 -29.30 -18.58 -17.55
CA LEU A 419 -29.56 -19.96 -17.93
C LEU A 419 -28.35 -20.58 -18.65
N ALA A 420 -27.67 -19.82 -19.52
CA ALA A 420 -26.47 -20.28 -20.20
C ALA A 420 -25.29 -20.57 -19.25
N GLU A 421 -25.14 -19.82 -18.16
CA GLU A 421 -24.11 -20.09 -17.13
C GLU A 421 -24.44 -21.32 -16.27
N VAL A 422 -25.72 -21.62 -16.02
CA VAL A 422 -26.14 -22.76 -15.19
C VAL A 422 -26.16 -24.06 -16.00
N ASP A 423 -26.43 -23.98 -17.30
CA ASP A 423 -26.50 -25.14 -18.21
C ASP A 423 -25.14 -25.50 -18.86
N GLY A 424 -24.12 -24.65 -18.71
CA GLY A 424 -22.74 -24.87 -19.19
C GLY A 424 -21.84 -25.50 -18.13
#